data_AF-A0A0Q3HTT3-F1
#
_entry.id   AF-A0A0Q3HTT3-F1
#
_cell.length_a   1.000
_cell.length_b   1.000
_cell.length_c   1.000
_cell.angle_alpha   90.00
_cell.angle_beta   90.00
_cell.angle_gamma   90.00
#
_symmetry.space_group_name_H-M   'P 1'
#
loop_
_entity.id
_entity.type
_entity.pdbx_description
1 polymer ?
#
loop_
_entity_poly.entity_id
_entity_poly.type
_entity_poly.pdbx_seq_one_letter_code
_entity_poly.pdbx_strand_id
1 'polypeptide(L)'
;MIEKDQFFSAPPESRRIPVSTLLRLLNEGSTSFYIAFLEAYPDFSEKLLRINPAMKFSDIEFCAYIKLNLETKQIAQFKKISTRAVEGKKYRIRKKLNIPPNVNMYIWMSRL
;
A
#
# COMPACT_ATOMS: atom_id res chain seq x y z
N MET A 1 24.23 -7.70 2.04
CA MET A 1 23.80 -6.46 1.38
C MET A 1 22.77 -6.89 0.34
N ILE A 2 21.47 -6.80 0.65
CA ILE A 2 20.42 -7.22 -0.29
C ILE A 2 19.97 -5.95 -1.01
N GLU A 3 20.24 -5.90 -2.30
CA GLU A 3 19.90 -4.81 -3.21
C GLU A 3 18.39 -4.55 -3.17
N LYS A 4 18.02 -3.29 -2.91
CA LYS A 4 16.62 -2.84 -2.78
C LYS A 4 15.89 -2.78 -4.12
N ASP A 5 16.55 -3.17 -5.20
CA ASP A 5 16.14 -2.88 -6.57
C ASP A 5 15.21 -3.94 -7.18
N GLN A 6 15.00 -5.08 -6.53
CA GLN A 6 14.12 -6.16 -7.03
C GLN A 6 12.64 -6.07 -6.59
N PHE A 7 12.24 -5.11 -5.76
CA PHE A 7 10.86 -5.04 -5.24
C PHE A 7 9.90 -4.16 -6.05
N PHE A 8 10.39 -3.44 -7.07
CA PHE A 8 9.56 -2.58 -7.92
C PHE A 8 9.15 -3.31 -9.19
N SER A 9 8.10 -4.14 -9.12
CA SER A 9 7.57 -4.93 -10.24
C SER A 9 6.86 -4.12 -11.34
N ALA A 10 7.16 -2.83 -11.50
CA ALA A 10 6.76 -2.11 -12.71
C ALA A 10 7.95 -1.25 -13.20
N PRO A 11 8.21 -1.24 -14.52
CA PRO A 11 9.27 -0.44 -15.12
C PRO A 11 9.24 1.01 -14.61
N PRO A 12 10.40 1.64 -14.34
CA PRO A 12 10.48 3.02 -13.86
C PRO A 12 9.77 4.03 -14.78
N GLU A 13 9.69 3.75 -16.08
CA GLU A 13 9.37 4.71 -17.13
C GLU A 13 7.85 4.90 -17.40
N SER A 14 6.97 4.10 -16.80
CA SER A 14 5.51 4.16 -17.04
C SER A 14 4.69 4.74 -15.89
N ARG A 15 5.29 5.04 -14.73
CA ARG A 15 4.58 5.70 -13.62
C ARG A 15 4.62 7.21 -13.80
N ARG A 16 3.44 7.82 -13.96
CA ARG A 16 3.30 9.29 -14.07
C ARG A 16 3.78 10.03 -12.82
N ILE A 17 3.75 9.38 -11.65
CA ILE A 17 4.17 9.96 -10.37
C ILE A 17 5.25 9.08 -9.71
N PRO A 18 6.44 9.64 -9.42
CA PRO A 18 7.49 8.93 -8.70
C PRO A 18 7.10 8.58 -7.26
N VAL A 19 7.60 7.46 -6.74
CA VAL A 19 7.37 7.05 -5.34
C VAL A 19 7.90 8.09 -4.36
N SER A 20 9.01 8.76 -4.67
CA SER A 20 9.55 9.84 -3.83
C SER A 20 8.55 10.97 -3.61
N THR A 21 7.76 11.33 -4.62
CA THR A 21 6.68 12.31 -4.51
C THR A 21 5.58 11.84 -3.56
N LEU A 22 5.21 10.57 -3.64
CA LEU A 22 4.20 9.98 -2.73
C LEU A 22 4.68 9.99 -1.27
N LEU A 23 5.96 9.65 -1.04
CA LEU A 23 6.57 9.67 0.29
C LEU A 23 6.64 11.10 0.85
N ARG A 24 6.95 12.09 -0.01
CA ARG A 24 6.93 13.51 0.38
C ARG A 24 5.53 13.93 0.86
N LEU A 25 4.49 13.60 0.11
CA LEU A 25 3.10 13.92 0.49
C LEU A 25 2.69 13.31 1.83
N LEU A 26 3.15 12.07 2.13
CA LEU A 26 2.93 11.44 3.42
C LEU A 26 3.65 12.16 4.56
N ASN A 27 4.89 12.58 4.35
CA ASN A 27 5.68 13.32 5.34
C ASN A 27 5.07 14.70 5.63
N GLU A 28 4.48 15.34 4.62
CA GLU A 28 3.78 16.62 4.75
C GLU A 28 2.38 16.46 5.38
N GLY A 29 1.90 15.23 5.58
CA GLY A 29 0.54 14.96 6.08
C GLY A 29 -0.55 15.38 5.10
N SER A 30 -0.22 15.47 3.80
CA SER A 30 -1.13 15.94 2.76
C SER A 30 -2.27 14.95 2.51
N THR A 31 -3.50 15.48 2.43
CA THR A 31 -4.69 14.70 2.07
C THR A 31 -4.68 14.25 0.61
N SER A 32 -3.84 14.85 -0.23
CA SER A 32 -3.69 14.51 -1.65
C SER A 32 -2.90 13.23 -1.90
N PHE A 33 -2.30 12.61 -0.87
CA PHE A 33 -1.53 11.38 -1.00
C PHE A 33 -2.27 10.31 -1.80
N TYR A 34 -3.52 10.01 -1.43
CA TYR A 34 -4.24 8.89 -2.05
C TYR A 34 -4.62 9.19 -3.51
N ILE A 35 -4.91 10.44 -3.84
CA ILE A 35 -5.19 10.87 -5.23
C ILE A 35 -3.94 10.67 -6.09
N ALA A 36 -2.79 11.19 -5.64
CA ALA A 36 -1.51 11.01 -6.33
C ALA A 36 -1.11 9.53 -6.42
N PHE A 37 -1.42 8.74 -5.39
CA PHE A 37 -1.19 7.30 -5.41
C PHE A 37 -2.04 6.62 -6.51
N LEU A 38 -3.31 6.98 -6.68
CA LEU A 38 -4.14 6.42 -7.76
C LEU A 38 -3.69 6.87 -9.14
N GLU A 39 -3.17 8.09 -9.30
CA GLU A 39 -2.55 8.49 -10.56
C GLU A 39 -1.28 7.68 -10.89
N ALA A 40 -0.53 7.26 -9.86
CA ALA A 40 0.61 6.36 -10.02
C ALA A 40 0.18 4.90 -10.27
N TYR A 41 -0.98 4.48 -9.74
CA TYR A 41 -1.50 3.11 -9.77
C TYR A 41 -3.01 3.08 -10.08
N PRO A 42 -3.41 3.40 -11.33
CA PRO A 42 -4.82 3.66 -11.67
C PRO A 42 -5.75 2.47 -11.43
N ASP A 43 -5.29 1.25 -11.70
CA ASP A 43 -6.11 0.04 -11.57
C ASP A 43 -6.12 -0.56 -10.15
N PHE A 44 -5.40 0.06 -9.20
CA PHE A 44 -5.16 -0.54 -7.89
C PHE A 44 -6.44 -0.82 -7.11
N SER A 45 -7.32 0.19 -7.04
CA SER A 45 -8.60 0.07 -6.33
C SER A 45 -9.48 -0.99 -6.97
N GLU A 46 -9.54 -1.00 -8.31
CA GLU A 46 -10.36 -1.94 -9.06
C GLU A 46 -9.89 -3.38 -8.85
N LYS A 47 -8.58 -3.64 -8.91
CA LYS A 47 -8.02 -4.97 -8.66
C LYS A 47 -8.34 -5.49 -7.26
N LEU A 48 -8.30 -4.65 -6.23
CA LEU A 48 -8.71 -5.02 -4.88
C LEU A 48 -10.21 -5.33 -4.79
N LEU A 49 -11.05 -4.50 -5.42
CA LEU A 49 -12.50 -4.66 -5.43
C LEU A 49 -12.95 -5.88 -6.23
N ARG A 50 -12.24 -6.27 -7.29
CA ARG A 50 -12.48 -7.53 -8.03
C ARG A 50 -12.26 -8.76 -7.15
N ILE A 51 -11.34 -8.70 -6.19
CA ILE A 51 -11.09 -9.79 -5.21
C ILE A 51 -12.16 -9.77 -4.11
N ASN A 52 -12.46 -8.60 -3.57
CA ASN A 52 -13.47 -8.44 -2.53
C ASN A 52 -14.23 -7.11 -2.71
N PRO A 53 -15.45 -7.15 -3.29
CA PRO A 53 -16.26 -5.96 -3.53
C PRO A 53 -16.71 -5.24 -2.25
N ALA A 54 -16.71 -5.92 -1.09
CA ALA A 54 -17.10 -5.35 0.20
C ALA A 54 -15.96 -4.61 0.93
N MET A 55 -14.80 -4.47 0.28
CA MET A 55 -13.69 -3.66 0.78
C MET A 55 -14.12 -2.21 0.97
N LYS A 56 -13.92 -1.66 2.17
CA LYS A 56 -14.18 -0.25 2.45
C LYS A 56 -13.04 0.61 1.89
N PHE A 57 -13.35 1.85 1.52
CA PHE A 57 -12.36 2.84 1.09
C PHE A 57 -11.16 2.93 2.05
N SER A 58 -11.41 2.96 3.36
CA SER A 58 -10.34 3.05 4.37
C SER A 58 -9.47 1.80 4.51
N ASP A 59 -9.88 0.66 3.93
CA ASP A 59 -9.03 -0.53 3.80
C ASP A 59 -8.23 -0.49 2.49
N ILE A 60 -8.85 -0.04 1.39
CA ILE A 60 -8.18 0.16 0.09
C ILE A 60 -7.07 1.22 0.22
N GLU A 61 -7.37 2.35 0.84
CA GLU A 61 -6.39 3.40 1.16
C GLU A 61 -5.25 2.82 2.02
N PHE A 62 -5.58 1.98 3.01
CA PHE A 62 -4.56 1.35 3.85
C PHE A 62 -3.65 0.39 3.05
N CYS A 63 -4.19 -0.29 2.04
CA CYS A 63 -3.41 -1.15 1.16
C CYS A 63 -2.37 -0.35 0.35
N ALA A 64 -2.61 0.94 0.06
CA ALA A 64 -1.64 1.80 -0.63
C ALA A 64 -0.32 1.92 0.13
N TYR A 65 -0.37 2.10 1.45
CA TYR A 65 0.83 2.16 2.30
C TYR A 65 1.63 0.85 2.24
N ILE A 66 0.96 -0.30 2.16
CA ILE A 66 1.59 -1.61 2.06
C ILE A 66 2.20 -1.79 0.66
N LYS A 67 1.52 -1.33 -0.40
CA LYS A 67 2.05 -1.37 -1.78
C LYS A 67 3.34 -0.58 -1.92
N LEU A 68 3.44 0.55 -1.23
CA LEU A 68 4.65 1.38 -1.16
C LEU A 68 5.74 0.79 -0.23
N ASN A 69 5.55 -0.43 0.26
CA ASN A 69 6.48 -1.14 1.13
C ASN A 69 6.79 -0.39 2.45
N LEU A 70 5.81 0.35 2.99
CA LEU A 70 5.99 1.06 4.25
C LEU A 70 5.98 0.10 5.44
N GLU A 71 6.95 0.28 6.34
CA GLU A 71 7.04 -0.50 7.55
C GLU A 71 5.91 -0.18 8.53
N THR A 72 5.58 -1.13 9.41
CA THR A 72 4.53 -0.96 10.43
C THR A 72 4.69 0.33 11.24
N LYS A 73 5.93 0.72 11.57
CA LYS A 73 6.23 1.96 12.31
C LYS A 73 5.93 3.21 11.49
N GLN A 74 6.30 3.23 10.21
CA GLN A 74 6.02 4.35 9.32
C GLN A 74 4.51 4.54 9.12
N ILE A 75 3.77 3.45 8.90
CA ILE A 75 2.31 3.49 8.77
C ILE A 75 1.67 4.00 10.06
N ALA A 76 2.14 3.54 11.22
CA ALA A 76 1.67 3.99 12.53
C ALA A 76 1.85 5.51 12.70
N GLN A 77 3.02 6.03 12.31
CA GLN A 77 3.33 7.46 12.33
C GLN A 77 2.40 8.26 11.40
N PHE A 78 2.28 7.86 10.13
CA PHE A 78 1.46 8.59 9.15
C PHE A 78 -0.04 8.56 9.50
N LYS A 79 -0.55 7.42 9.99
CA LYS A 79 -1.96 7.28 10.38
C LYS A 79 -2.25 7.74 11.82
N LYS A 80 -1.23 8.14 12.58
CA LYS A 80 -1.33 8.53 14.00
C LYS A 80 -2.04 7.47 14.87
N ILE A 81 -1.67 6.20 14.69
CA ILE A 81 -2.19 5.04 15.44
C ILE A 81 -1.04 4.20 15.99
N SER A 82 -1.34 3.27 16.91
CA SER A 82 -0.32 2.34 17.42
C SER A 82 0.11 1.31 16.37
N THR A 83 1.34 0.81 16.49
CA THR A 83 1.83 -0.33 15.67
C THR A 83 0.94 -1.57 15.82
N ARG A 84 0.41 -1.82 17.03
CA ARG A 84 -0.58 -2.86 17.31
C ARG A 84 -1.86 -2.70 16.46
N ALA A 85 -2.35 -1.46 16.31
CA ALA A 85 -3.51 -1.18 15.47
C ALA A 85 -3.21 -1.42 13.98
N VAL A 86 -2.01 -1.07 13.52
CA VAL A 86 -1.52 -1.36 12.15
C VAL A 86 -1.49 -2.87 11.89
N GLU A 87 -0.92 -3.66 12.81
CA GLU A 87 -0.89 -5.13 12.73
C GLU A 87 -2.29 -5.73 12.67
N GLY A 88 -3.19 -5.29 13.55
CA GLY A 88 -4.58 -5.74 13.54
C GLY A 88 -5.29 -5.41 12.22
N LYS A 89 -4.99 -4.26 11.62
CA LYS A 89 -5.53 -3.88 10.31
C LYS A 89 -4.95 -4.72 9.17
N LYS A 90 -3.64 -4.99 9.17
CA LYS A 90 -2.98 -5.92 8.23
C LYS A 90 -3.60 -7.32 8.31
N TYR A 91 -3.83 -7.83 9.52
CA TYR A 91 -4.49 -9.14 9.71
C TYR A 91 -5.88 -9.18 9.08
N ARG A 92 -6.72 -8.17 9.34
CA ARG A 92 -8.06 -8.08 8.75
C ARG A 92 -8.03 -7.97 7.23
N ILE A 93 -7.13 -7.15 6.68
CA ILE A 93 -6.95 -7.00 5.22
C ILE A 93 -6.53 -8.33 4.60
N ARG A 94 -5.56 -9.03 5.19
CA ARG A 94 -5.14 -10.37 4.75
C ARG A 94 -6.33 -11.33 4.66
N LYS A 95 -7.21 -11.34 5.67
CA LYS A 95 -8.42 -12.18 5.65
C LYS A 95 -9.40 -11.74 4.55
N LYS A 96 -9.64 -10.43 4.41
CA LYS A 96 -10.53 -9.88 3.37
C LYS A 96 -10.08 -10.18 1.95
N LEU A 97 -8.77 -10.17 1.69
CA LEU A 97 -8.17 -10.44 0.38
C LEU A 97 -7.75 -11.90 0.20
N ASN A 98 -8.09 -12.77 1.16
CA ASN A 98 -7.74 -14.18 1.17
C ASN A 98 -6.24 -14.46 0.91
N ILE A 99 -5.35 -13.65 1.48
CA ILE A 99 -3.89 -13.80 1.28
C ILE A 99 -3.40 -14.99 2.11
N PRO A 100 -2.89 -16.08 1.49
CA PRO A 100 -2.44 -17.28 2.20
C PRO A 100 -1.35 -16.96 3.23
N PRO A 101 -1.30 -17.60 4.41
CA PRO A 101 -0.40 -17.24 5.51
C PRO A 101 1.08 -17.33 5.16
N ASN A 102 1.45 -18.24 4.25
CA ASN A 102 2.81 -18.42 3.74
C ASN A 102 3.25 -17.37 2.69
N VAL A 103 2.34 -16.50 2.24
CA VAL A 103 2.65 -15.46 1.26
C VAL A 103 3.07 -14.17 1.97
N ASN A 104 4.17 -13.55 1.56
CA ASN A 104 4.53 -12.24 2.08
C ASN A 104 3.54 -11.17 1.59
N MET A 105 2.88 -10.47 2.52
CA MET A 105 1.83 -9.49 2.20
C MET A 105 2.34 -8.31 1.37
N TYR A 106 3.59 -7.87 1.58
CA TYR A 106 4.19 -6.77 0.83
C TYR A 106 4.46 -7.17 -0.63
N ILE A 107 5.01 -8.37 -0.83
CA ILE A 107 5.24 -8.93 -2.17
C ILE A 107 3.91 -9.17 -2.90
N TRP A 108 2.88 -9.62 -2.18
CA TRP A 108 1.55 -9.79 -2.77
C TRP A 108 0.97 -8.43 -3.24
N MET A 109 1.11 -7.38 -2.42
CA MET A 109 0.59 -6.05 -2.74
C MET A 109 1.38 -5.34 -3.85
N SER A 110 2.69 -5.60 -3.98
CA SER A 110 3.51 -4.99 -5.03
C SER A 110 3.06 -5.40 -6.44
N ARG A 111 2.52 -6.62 -6.58
CA ARG A 111 1.99 -7.19 -7.83
C ARG A 111 0.63 -6.64 -8.29
N LEU A 112 -0.07 -5.90 -7.42
CA LEU A 112 -1.32 -5.22 -7.79
C LEU A 112 -1.10 -4.04 -8.74
#